data_AF-A0A379L5K1-F1
#
_entry.id   AF-A0A379L5K1-F1
#
_cell.length_a   1.000
_cell.length_b   1.000
_cell.length_c   1.000
_cell.angle_alpha   90.00
_cell.angle_beta   90.00
_cell.angle_gamma   90.00
#
_symmetry.space_group_name_H-M   'P 1'
#
loop_
_entity.id
_entity.type
_entity.pdbx_description
1 polymer ?
#
loop_
_entity_poly.entity_id
_entity_poly.type
_entity_poly.pdbx_seq_one_letter_code
_entity_poly.pdbx_strand_id
1 'polypeptide(L)' 'MKNKLSDLRDHLFAQLEAVREADDDSLAKEVQRAQSVSDISRVLIESAKVEIDYFRHIGGENSASTFIESKPALPPAKRT' A
#
# COMPACT_ATOMS: atom_id res chain seq x y z
N MET A 1 14.23 -1.19 7.14
CA MET A 1 13.45 -1.98 6.16
C MET A 1 12.19 -1.20 5.85
N LYS A 2 11.82 -1.06 4.57
CA LYS A 2 10.61 -0.36 4.13
C LYS A 2 9.44 -1.34 4.17
N ASN A 3 8.42 -1.06 4.96
CA ASN A 3 7.34 -2.01 5.25
C ASN A 3 5.98 -1.34 5.49
N LYS A 4 5.78 -0.11 5.03
CA LYS A 4 4.53 0.62 5.16
C LYS A 4 3.73 0.61 3.87
N LEU A 5 2.43 0.87 3.95
CA LEU A 5 1.58 1.06 2.76
C LEU A 5 2.06 2.24 1.90
N SER A 6 2.62 3.28 2.52
CA SER A 6 3.27 4.39 1.83
C SER A 6 4.44 3.91 0.98
N ASP A 7 5.34 3.10 1.54
CA ASP A 7 6.44 2.50 0.79
C ASP A 7 5.95 1.65 -0.40
N LEU A 8 4.90 0.85 -0.20
CA LEU A 8 4.33 0.02 -1.26
C LEU A 8 3.81 0.86 -2.42
N ARG A 9 3.13 1.98 -2.12
CA ARG A 9 2.66 2.92 -3.16
C ARG A 9 3.84 3.54 -3.91
N ASP A 10 4.88 3.96 -3.21
CA ASP A 10 6.07 4.53 -3.83
C ASP A 10 6.72 3.54 -4.81
N HIS A 11 6.80 2.26 -4.43
CA HIS A 11 7.31 1.21 -5.31
C HIS A 11 6.42 0.97 -6.53
N LEU A 12 5.10 0.99 -6.37
CA LEU A 12 4.16 0.86 -7.49
C LEU A 12 4.28 2.03 -8.48
N PHE A 13 4.39 3.25 -7.97
CA PHE A 13 4.62 4.42 -8.83
C PHE A 13 5.98 4.37 -9.50
N ALA A 14 7.06 4.04 -8.78
CA ALA A 14 8.38 3.90 -9.38
C ALA A 14 8.39 2.88 -10.52
N GLN A 15 7.61 1.80 -10.41
CA GLN A 15 7.48 0.80 -11.46
C GLN A 15 6.65 1.30 -12.65
N LEU A 16 5.60 2.10 -12.39
CA LEU A 16 4.82 2.75 -13.45
C LEU A 16 5.69 3.71 -14.28
N GLU A 17 6.51 4.52 -13.60
CA GLU A 17 7.47 5.43 -14.24
C GLU A 17 8.49 4.64 -15.06
N ALA A 18 9.05 3.56 -14.51
CA ALA A 18 10.02 2.72 -15.21
C ALA A 18 9.45 2.08 -16.49
N VAL A 19 8.18 1.65 -16.47
CA VAL A 19 7.52 1.14 -17.68
C VAL A 19 7.30 2.26 -18.70
N ARG A 20 6.93 3.47 -18.25
CA ARG A 20 6.70 4.62 -19.14
C ARG A 20 7.98 5.10 -19.81
N GLU A 21 9.10 5.02 -19.12
CA GLU A 21 10.41 5.50 -19.57
C GLU A 21 11.25 4.43 -20.28
N ALA A 22 10.77 3.18 -20.33
CA ALA A 22 11.44 2.09 -21.01
C ALA A 22 11.49 2.32 -22.53
N ASP A 23 12.65 2.05 -23.12
CA ASP A 23 12.82 1.92 -24.56
C ASP A 23 12.39 0.53 -25.05
N ASP A 24 12.38 0.32 -26.37
CA ASP A 24 11.93 -0.94 -26.98
C ASP A 24 12.71 -2.17 -26.46
N ASP A 25 14.00 -2.02 -26.18
CA ASP A 25 14.87 -3.10 -25.70
C ASP A 25 14.59 -3.47 -24.23
N SER A 26 14.19 -2.50 -23.39
CA SER A 26 13.94 -2.69 -21.97
C SER A 26 12.46 -2.88 -21.61
N LEU A 27 11.52 -2.51 -22.49
CA LEU A 27 10.08 -2.52 -22.22
C LEU A 27 9.56 -3.88 -21.78
N ALA A 28 9.94 -4.96 -22.48
CA ALA A 28 9.48 -6.31 -22.15
C ALA A 28 9.88 -6.72 -20.73
N LYS A 29 11.11 -6.39 -20.33
CA LYS A 29 11.62 -6.65 -18.98
C LYS A 29 10.88 -5.81 -17.93
N GLU A 30 10.62 -4.54 -18.22
CA GLU A 30 9.92 -3.65 -17.30
C GLU A 30 8.45 -4.01 -17.11
N VAL A 31 7.78 -4.47 -18.17
CA VAL A 31 6.41 -5.01 -18.08
C VAL A 31 6.39 -6.29 -17.22
N GLN A 32 7.33 -7.21 -17.42
CA GLN A 32 7.42 -8.41 -16.58
C GLN A 32 7.69 -8.06 -15.10
N ARG A 33 8.56 -7.08 -14.85
CA ARG A 33 8.84 -6.57 -13.50
C ARG A 33 7.59 -5.94 -12.89
N ALA A 34 6.85 -5.14 -13.65
CA ALA A 34 5.59 -4.54 -13.22
C ALA A 34 4.53 -5.57 -12.84
N GLN A 35 4.39 -6.63 -13.63
CA GLN A 35 3.49 -7.73 -13.31
C GLN A 35 3.86 -8.39 -11.98
N SER A 36 5.15 -8.70 -11.79
CA SER A 36 5.65 -9.33 -10.57
C SER A 36 5.44 -8.44 -9.33
N VAL A 37 5.71 -7.14 -9.45
CA VAL A 37 5.48 -6.16 -8.37
C VAL A 37 3.99 -6.07 -8.03
N SER A 38 3.12 -6.04 -9.05
CA SER A 38 1.66 -6.01 -8.87
C SER A 38 1.15 -7.24 -8.10
N ASP A 39 1.63 -8.42 -8.47
CA ASP A 39 1.20 -9.68 -7.85
C ASP A 39 1.63 -9.77 -6.38
N ILE A 40 2.86 -9.40 -6.06
CA ILE A 40 3.34 -9.35 -4.67
C ILE A 40 2.56 -8.30 -3.86
N SER A 41 2.32 -7.13 -4.47
CA SER A 41 1.55 -6.05 -3.84
C SER A 41 0.13 -6.48 -3.49
N ARG A 42 -0.51 -7.27 -4.37
CA ARG A 42 -1.83 -7.84 -4.10
C ARG A 42 -1.81 -8.74 -2.87
N VAL A 43 -0.83 -9.63 -2.73
CA VAL A 43 -0.71 -10.50 -1.55
C VAL A 43 -0.57 -9.69 -0.25
N LEU A 44 0.24 -8.62 -0.27
CA LEU A 44 0.39 -7.73 0.88
C LEU A 44 -0.93 -7.03 1.25
N ILE A 45 -1.66 -6.54 0.25
CA ILE A 45 -2.97 -5.90 0.44
C ILE A 45 -3.98 -6.88 1.02
N GLU A 46 -4.01 -8.14 0.54
CA GLU A 46 -4.89 -9.17 1.11
C GLU A 46 -4.56 -9.46 2.58
N SER A 47 -3.28 -9.55 2.95
CA SER A 47 -2.86 -9.68 4.35
C SER A 47 -3.35 -8.49 5.21
N ALA A 48 -3.23 -7.27 4.69
CA ALA A 48 -3.69 -6.07 5.39
C ALA A 48 -5.21 -6.05 5.59
N LYS A 49 -5.99 -6.55 4.62
CA LYS A 49 -7.45 -6.71 4.78
C LYS A 49 -7.79 -7.68 5.90
N VAL A 50 -7.09 -8.82 5.99
CA VAL A 50 -7.28 -9.80 7.07
C VAL A 50 -6.99 -9.16 8.44
N GLU A 51 -5.93 -8.37 8.56
CA GLU A 51 -5.64 -7.62 9.79
C GLU A 51 -6.76 -6.65 10.16
N ILE A 52 -7.23 -5.85 9.20
CA ILE A 52 -8.34 -4.91 9.42
C ILE A 52 -9.59 -5.67 9.89
N ASP A 53 -9.93 -6.77 9.23
CA ASP A 53 -11.10 -7.56 9.57
C ASP A 53 -10.97 -8.14 10.97
N TYR A 54 -9.80 -8.66 11.34
CA TYR A 54 -9.53 -9.08 12.71
C TYR A 54 -9.78 -7.95 13.73
N PHE A 55 -9.27 -6.75 13.48
CA PHE A 55 -9.48 -5.60 14.38
C PHE A 55 -10.96 -5.20 14.50
N ARG A 56 -11.72 -5.23 13.40
CA ARG A 56 -13.16 -4.95 13.40
C ARG A 56 -13.93 -5.93 14.28
N HIS A 57 -13.54 -7.20 14.32
CA HIS A 57 -14.25 -8.25 15.06
C HIS A 57 -13.95 -8.24 16.57
N ILE A 58 -12.75 -7.83 16.98
CA ILE A 58 -12.34 -7.83 18.39
C ILE A 58 -12.67 -6.53 19.16
N GLY A 59 -13.29 -5.55 18.50
CA GLY A 59 -13.72 -4.29 19.13
C GLY A 59 -12.57 -3.36 19.55
N GLY A 60 -11.40 -3.46 18.92
CA GLY A 60 -10.21 -2.71 19.32
C GLY A 60 -10.24 -1.23 18.92
N GLU A 61 -10.29 -0.32 19.90
CA GLU A 61 -10.19 1.14 19.70
C GLU A 61 -8.79 1.62 19.25
N ASN A 62 -7.77 0.75 19.24
CA ASN A 62 -6.41 1.11 18.82
C ASN A 62 -6.15 0.73 17.36
N SER A 63 -6.71 1.55 16.48
CA SER A 63 -6.90 1.31 15.04
C SER A 63 -5.67 1.53 14.14
N ALA A 64 -4.45 1.34 14.62
CA ALA A 64 -3.25 1.56 13.80
C ALA A 64 -2.58 0.23 13.45
N SER A 65 -2.97 -0.38 12.33
CA SER A 65 -2.14 -1.43 11.71
C SER A 65 -0.75 -0.83 11.49
N THR A 66 0.30 -1.57 11.86
CA THR A 66 1.68 -1.09 11.63
C THR A 66 1.96 -0.90 10.14
N PHE A 67 1.22 -1.59 9.28
CA PHE A 67 1.27 -1.47 7.83
C PHE A 67 0.48 -0.26 7.31
N ILE A 68 -0.67 0.06 7.91
CA ILE A 68 -1.56 1.16 7.49
C ILE A 68 -1.44 2.34 8.46
N GLU A 69 -0.74 3.36 8.02
CA GLU A 69 -0.53 4.59 8.79
C GLU A 69 -1.83 5.42 8.84
N SER A 70 -2.61 5.29 9.93
CA SER A 70 -3.78 6.13 10.17
C SER A 70 -3.42 7.30 11.08
N LYS A 71 -3.69 8.54 10.65
CA LYS A 71 -3.72 9.69 11.56
C LYS A 71 -5.01 9.64 12.41
N PRO A 72 -4.96 9.97 13.71
CA PRO A 72 -6.16 10.05 14.53
C PRO A 72 -7.20 10.99 13.91
N ALA A 73 -8.48 10.69 14.09
CA ALA A 73 -9.55 11.60 13.69
C ALA A 73 -9.34 12.96 14.37
N LEU A 74 -9.49 14.05 13.61
CA LEU A 74 -9.48 15.38 14.18
C LEU A 74 -10.63 15.51 15.20
N PRO A 75 -10.40 16.13 16.37
CA PRO A 75 -11.46 16.35 17.33
C PRO A 75 -12.60 17.16 16.68
N PRO A 76 -13.85 16.94 17.09
CA PRO A 76 -14.99 17.65 16.51
C PRO A 76 -14.78 19.16 16.66
N ALA A 77 -15.07 19.91 15.60
CA ALA A 77 -15.00 21.36 15.64
C ALA A 77 -15.89 21.89 16.78
N LYS A 78 -15.32 22.68 17.70
CA LYS A 78 -16.11 23.35 18.75
C LYS A 78 -17.11 24.27 18.05
N ARG A 79 -18.40 23.96 18.15
CA ARG A 79 -19.46 24.90 17.79
C ARG A 79 -19.44 26.02 18.83
N THR A 80 -18.98 27.20 18.42
CA THR A 80 -19.12 28.47 19.15
C THR A 80 -20.46 29.10 18.87
#